data_AF-A0A0E3VWA8-F1
#
_entry.id   AF-A0A0E3VWA8-F1
#
_cell.length_a   1.000
_cell.length_b   1.000
_cell.length_c   1.000
_cell.angle_alpha   90.00
_cell.angle_beta   90.00
_cell.angle_gamma   90.00
#
_symmetry.space_group_name_H-M   'P 1'
#
loop_
_entity.id
_entity.type
_entity.pdbx_description
1 polymer ?
#
loop_
_entity_poly.entity_id
_entity_poly.type
_entity_poly.pdbx_seq_one_letter_code
_entity_poly.pdbx_strand_id
1 'polypeptide(L)'
;MRIALTILAVAALASVPLWLRDPYLLNALITTGIFVIGAMSLNLLLGFTGQLSLGHIAFFGIGAYVSALTSLGFDIGLPGDLRLVHAPWPPIAGFVLAILVAGLCGYFVGLLSFRVRGAYFVIVTISFAEVVRLVALNWVELTQGPLALTNIPSIALPLPGFGELTLRTKMQNYYLVLVVALTAYLLITRLVHSHFGRAMRGLMENETLAVSVGIDVTKTLTLAAVISAAIAGAAGSLYAHYIRIIDPEVFAFINTVTMVIMVISGGKGSLAGPVVGGLIFELLPVALRPVMAPEAQWIAYGGVLIAILFVLPRGIVPSLAQRFRRRRSGTTALAPVALTETAVKERA
;
A
#
# COMPACT_ATOMS: atom_id res chain seq x y z
N MET A 1 4.05 20.58 -16.65
CA MET A 1 2.73 20.64 -15.96
C MET A 1 2.53 19.52 -14.93
N ARG A 2 2.72 18.23 -15.26
CA ARG A 2 2.53 17.12 -14.30
C ARG A 2 3.50 17.16 -13.10
N ILE A 3 4.79 17.42 -13.37
CA ILE A 3 5.83 17.53 -12.31
C ILE A 3 5.55 18.72 -11.38
N ALA A 4 5.13 19.86 -11.92
CA ALA A 4 4.75 21.02 -11.11
C ALA A 4 3.55 20.72 -10.19
N LEU A 5 2.55 19.98 -10.68
CA LEU A 5 1.39 19.57 -9.88
C LEU A 5 1.78 18.60 -8.76
N THR A 6 2.69 17.65 -9.03
CA THR A 6 3.19 16.73 -8.00
C THR A 6 4.03 17.46 -6.95
N ILE A 7 4.88 18.41 -7.37
CA ILE A 7 5.67 19.24 -6.44
C ILE A 7 4.74 20.08 -5.58
N LEU A 8 3.70 20.69 -6.15
CA LEU A 8 2.72 21.47 -5.41
C LEU A 8 1.94 20.59 -4.41
N ALA A 9 1.55 19.38 -4.80
CA ALA A 9 0.87 18.45 -3.89
C ALA A 9 1.77 18.02 -2.73
N VAL A 10 3.05 17.73 -3.01
CA VAL A 10 4.03 17.39 -1.97
C VAL A 10 4.29 18.58 -1.04
N ALA A 11 4.42 19.79 -1.59
CA ALA A 11 4.58 21.01 -0.79
C ALA A 11 3.35 21.28 0.09
N ALA A 12 2.15 21.08 -0.44
CA ALA A 12 0.91 21.20 0.32
C ALA A 12 0.88 20.20 1.49
N LEU A 13 1.18 18.92 1.24
CA LEU A 13 1.25 17.90 2.29
C LEU A 13 2.34 18.21 3.33
N ALA A 14 3.52 18.62 2.90
CA ALA A 14 4.61 19.01 3.79
C ALA A 14 4.25 20.21 4.68
N SER A 15 3.38 21.12 4.19
CA SER A 15 2.95 22.27 4.97
C SER A 15 1.92 21.95 6.06
N VAL A 16 1.25 20.79 6.01
CA VAL A 16 0.11 20.46 6.90
C VAL A 16 0.45 20.62 8.39
N PRO A 17 1.57 20.08 8.92
CA PRO A 17 1.88 20.21 10.35
C PRO A 17 2.18 21.63 10.83
N LEU A 18 2.46 22.56 9.91
CA LEU A 18 2.77 23.96 10.26
C LEU A 18 1.51 24.73 10.68
N TRP A 19 0.37 24.39 10.07
CA TRP A 19 -0.92 25.07 10.30
C TRP A 19 -1.88 24.21 11.13
N LEU A 20 -1.81 22.88 10.99
CA LEU A 20 -2.65 21.94 11.71
C LEU A 20 -1.97 21.50 13.01
N ARG A 21 -2.30 22.17 14.11
CA ARG A 21 -1.74 21.88 15.44
C ARG A 21 -2.57 20.89 16.27
N ASP A 22 -3.71 20.45 15.77
CA ASP A 22 -4.57 19.48 16.46
C ASP A 22 -3.90 18.08 16.49
N PRO A 23 -3.52 17.56 17.69
CA PRO A 23 -2.88 16.26 17.82
C PRO A 23 -3.72 15.08 17.35
N TYR A 24 -5.06 15.22 17.38
CA TYR A 24 -5.99 14.18 16.95
C TYR A 24 -5.98 14.04 15.43
N LEU A 25 -6.16 15.15 14.70
CA LEU A 25 -6.11 15.15 13.24
C LEU A 25 -4.72 14.79 12.71
N LEU A 26 -3.67 15.24 13.39
CA LEU A 26 -2.31 14.89 13.01
C LEU A 26 -2.04 13.38 13.21
N ASN A 27 -2.62 12.76 14.25
CA ASN A 27 -2.55 11.31 14.40
C ASN A 27 -3.28 10.57 13.26
N ALA A 28 -4.49 10.99 12.93
CA ALA A 28 -5.27 10.43 11.84
C ALA A 28 -4.53 10.52 10.49
N LEU A 29 -3.85 11.64 10.21
CA LEU A 29 -3.07 11.79 8.99
C LEU A 29 -1.84 10.89 8.95
N ILE A 30 -1.18 10.65 10.09
CA ILE A 30 -0.04 9.73 10.17
C ILE A 30 -0.50 8.29 9.89
N THR A 31 -1.57 7.84 10.56
CA THR A 31 -2.11 6.49 10.34
C THR A 31 -2.61 6.35 8.91
N THR A 32 -3.28 7.36 8.36
CA THR A 32 -3.69 7.41 6.95
C THR A 32 -2.47 7.24 6.04
N GLY A 33 -1.39 7.98 6.27
CA GLY A 33 -0.16 7.87 5.48
C GLY A 33 0.44 6.47 5.49
N ILE A 34 0.43 5.80 6.65
CA ILE A 34 0.92 4.43 6.80
C ILE A 34 0.06 3.44 6.01
N PHE A 35 -1.27 3.51 6.15
CA PHE A 35 -2.19 2.66 5.38
C PHE A 35 -2.15 2.95 3.88
N VAL A 36 -1.92 4.21 3.49
CA VAL A 36 -1.71 4.59 2.08
C VAL A 36 -0.45 3.92 1.50
N ILE A 37 0.64 3.79 2.25
CA ILE A 37 1.84 3.03 1.80
C ILE A 37 1.46 1.56 1.59
N GLY A 38 0.71 0.97 2.53
CA GLY A 38 0.15 -0.37 2.39
C GLY A 38 -0.72 -0.52 1.14
N ALA A 39 -1.67 0.39 0.93
CA ALA A 39 -2.55 0.40 -0.24
C ALA A 39 -1.81 0.65 -1.56
N MET A 40 -0.76 1.49 -1.57
CA MET A 40 0.12 1.67 -2.74
C MET A 40 0.80 0.36 -3.12
N SER A 41 1.30 -0.38 -2.13
CA SER A 41 1.91 -1.68 -2.38
C SER A 41 0.91 -2.71 -2.89
N LEU A 42 -0.31 -2.74 -2.34
CA LEU A 42 -1.38 -3.60 -2.84
C LEU A 42 -1.77 -3.24 -4.29
N ASN A 43 -1.83 -1.94 -4.61
CA ASN A 43 -2.11 -1.47 -5.97
C ASN A 43 -1.01 -1.87 -6.97
N LEU A 44 0.22 -2.12 -6.51
CA LEU A 44 1.26 -2.68 -7.38
C LEU A 44 0.83 -4.05 -7.93
N LEU A 45 0.27 -4.91 -7.09
CA LEU A 45 -0.25 -6.22 -7.49
C LEU A 45 -1.61 -6.07 -8.19
N LEU A 46 -2.61 -5.54 -7.50
CA LEU A 46 -3.97 -5.49 -8.01
C LEU A 46 -4.09 -4.62 -9.27
N GLY A 47 -3.43 -3.47 -9.26
CA GLY A 47 -3.58 -2.44 -10.28
C GLY A 47 -2.73 -2.64 -11.53
N PHE A 48 -1.54 -3.26 -11.41
CA PHE A 48 -0.61 -3.40 -12.53
C PHE A 48 -0.39 -4.84 -12.98
N THR A 49 -0.63 -5.84 -12.13
CA THR A 49 -0.56 -7.25 -12.51
C THR A 49 -1.93 -7.92 -12.60
N GLY A 50 -2.98 -7.27 -12.10
CA GLY A 50 -4.33 -7.82 -12.04
C GLY A 50 -4.54 -8.85 -10.92
N GLN A 51 -3.53 -9.07 -10.07
CA GLN A 51 -3.57 -10.09 -9.02
C GLN A 51 -4.07 -9.49 -7.71
N LEU A 52 -5.21 -9.96 -7.22
CA LEU A 52 -5.77 -9.53 -5.94
C LEU A 52 -5.15 -10.33 -4.78
N SER A 53 -4.47 -9.66 -3.86
CA SER A 53 -4.04 -10.26 -2.59
C SER A 53 -5.03 -9.89 -1.49
N LEU A 54 -5.79 -10.87 -1.00
CA LEU A 54 -6.70 -10.69 0.14
C LEU A 54 -6.02 -10.98 1.49
N GLY A 55 -4.74 -11.35 1.47
CA GLY A 55 -3.88 -11.48 2.65
C GLY A 55 -2.80 -10.42 2.75
N HIS A 56 -2.93 -9.27 2.10
CA HIS A 56 -1.87 -8.26 2.04
C HIS A 56 -1.46 -7.71 3.41
N ILE A 57 -2.40 -7.71 4.37
CA ILE A 57 -2.14 -7.36 5.77
C ILE A 57 -1.14 -8.30 6.44
N ALA A 58 -0.96 -9.53 5.95
CA ALA A 58 0.04 -10.44 6.48
C ALA A 58 1.45 -9.86 6.32
N PHE A 59 1.78 -9.32 5.15
CA PHE A 59 3.09 -8.72 4.89
C PHE A 59 3.29 -7.45 5.72
N PHE A 60 2.22 -6.66 5.89
CA PHE A 60 2.22 -5.51 6.79
C PHE A 60 2.49 -5.94 8.24
N GLY A 61 1.70 -6.85 8.79
CA GLY A 61 1.88 -7.30 10.16
C GLY A 61 3.20 -8.02 10.39
N ILE A 62 3.70 -8.82 9.45
CA ILE A 62 5.05 -9.41 9.53
C ILE A 62 6.10 -8.32 9.66
N GLY A 63 6.06 -7.29 8.83
CA GLY A 63 7.00 -6.17 8.96
C GLY A 63 6.90 -5.46 10.31
N ALA A 64 5.68 -5.31 10.82
CA ALA A 64 5.41 -4.69 12.11
C ALA A 64 5.97 -5.52 13.29
N TYR A 65 5.72 -6.83 13.31
CA TYR A 65 6.25 -7.74 14.32
C TYR A 65 7.77 -7.90 14.22
N VAL A 66 8.32 -8.06 13.01
CA VAL A 66 9.78 -8.21 12.80
C VAL A 66 10.51 -6.99 13.33
N SER A 67 10.08 -5.77 13.00
CA SER A 67 10.74 -4.57 13.51
C SER A 67 10.53 -4.36 15.01
N ALA A 68 9.35 -4.69 15.54
CA ALA A 68 9.07 -4.61 16.98
C ALA A 68 9.94 -5.58 17.78
N LEU A 69 9.96 -6.86 17.41
CA LEU A 69 10.72 -7.91 18.09
C LEU A 69 12.22 -7.65 18.06
N THR A 70 12.76 -7.25 16.90
CA THR A 70 14.19 -6.95 16.79
C THR A 70 14.58 -5.71 17.59
N SER A 71 13.70 -4.72 17.69
CA SER A 71 13.97 -3.50 18.46
C SER A 71 13.80 -3.69 19.97
N LEU A 72 12.93 -4.60 20.40
CA LEU A 72 12.74 -4.94 21.82
C LEU A 72 13.74 -5.97 22.32
N GLY A 73 14.24 -6.84 21.43
CA GLY A 73 14.94 -8.06 21.82
C GLY A 73 13.97 -9.11 22.37
N PHE A 74 14.41 -10.36 22.37
CA PHE A 74 13.63 -11.49 22.89
C PHE A 74 14.55 -12.61 23.37
N ASP A 75 14.09 -13.38 24.35
CA ASP A 75 14.72 -14.61 24.85
C ASP A 75 13.67 -15.71 24.80
N ILE A 76 13.83 -16.65 23.85
CA ILE A 76 12.90 -17.77 23.68
C ILE A 76 13.62 -19.10 23.92
N GLY A 77 12.96 -20.01 24.63
CA GLY A 77 13.37 -21.41 24.76
C GLY A 77 12.88 -22.21 23.57
N LEU A 78 13.79 -22.81 22.82
CA LEU A 78 13.47 -23.76 21.75
C LEU A 78 13.46 -25.20 22.30
N PRO A 79 12.74 -26.13 21.63
CA PRO A 79 12.79 -27.54 21.99
C PRO A 79 14.23 -28.08 21.95
N GLY A 80 14.69 -28.68 23.05
CA GLY A 80 16.02 -29.29 23.16
C GLY A 80 17.10 -28.42 23.84
N ASP A 81 16.76 -27.69 24.91
CA ASP A 81 17.64 -26.82 25.72
C ASP A 81 18.31 -25.65 24.96
N LEU A 82 17.96 -25.44 23.69
CA LEU A 82 18.47 -24.32 22.90
C LEU A 82 17.73 -23.04 23.30
N ARG A 83 18.46 -21.99 23.68
CA ARG A 83 17.89 -20.66 23.96
C ARG A 83 18.29 -19.70 22.85
N LEU A 84 17.31 -19.06 22.22
CA LEU A 84 17.56 -18.05 21.20
C LEU A 84 17.37 -16.67 21.83
N VAL A 85 18.51 -16.05 22.15
CA VAL A 85 18.56 -14.71 22.74
C VAL A 85 18.93 -13.71 21.65
N HIS A 86 18.07 -12.73 21.45
CA HIS A 86 18.31 -11.61 20.55
C HIS A 86 18.36 -10.31 21.35
N ALA A 87 19.51 -9.64 21.33
CA ALA A 87 19.67 -8.34 21.97
C ALA A 87 18.87 -7.24 21.23
N PRO A 88 18.39 -6.20 21.92
CA PRO A 88 17.70 -5.09 21.28
C PRO A 88 18.57 -4.43 20.20
N TRP A 89 18.05 -4.30 18.98
CA TRP A 89 18.71 -3.63 17.87
C TRP A 89 18.18 -2.21 17.65
N PRO A 90 18.93 -1.33 16.97
CA PRO A 90 18.41 -0.03 16.56
C PRO A 90 17.15 -0.17 15.69
N PRO A 91 16.10 0.66 15.89
CA PRO A 91 14.84 0.57 15.15
C PRO A 91 14.96 0.59 13.63
N ILE A 92 16.00 1.22 13.07
CA ILE A 92 16.26 1.23 11.63
C ILE A 92 16.69 -0.14 11.12
N ALA A 93 17.51 -0.85 11.88
CA ALA A 93 17.89 -2.20 11.52
C ALA A 93 16.64 -3.10 11.49
N GLY A 94 15.73 -2.91 12.47
CA GLY A 94 14.41 -3.52 12.48
C GLY A 94 13.55 -3.16 11.27
N PHE A 95 13.54 -1.89 10.86
CA PHE A 95 12.83 -1.42 9.66
C PHE A 95 13.36 -2.05 8.36
N VAL A 96 14.68 -2.11 8.20
CA VAL A 96 15.30 -2.77 7.02
C VAL A 96 15.01 -4.26 7.03
N LEU A 97 15.12 -4.92 8.19
CA LEU A 97 14.83 -6.33 8.31
C LEU A 97 13.35 -6.63 8.04
N ALA A 98 12.43 -5.77 8.48
CA ALA A 98 11.01 -5.87 8.17
C ALA A 98 10.74 -5.86 6.65
N ILE A 99 11.41 -4.98 5.91
CA ILE A 99 11.31 -4.93 4.44
C ILE A 99 11.82 -6.23 3.81
N LEU A 100 12.98 -6.73 4.26
CA LEU A 100 13.60 -7.93 3.72
C LEU A 100 12.78 -9.18 4.01
N VAL A 101 12.33 -9.35 5.26
CA VAL A 101 11.55 -10.52 5.69
C VAL A 101 10.17 -10.51 5.03
N ALA A 102 9.48 -9.38 4.99
CA ALA A 102 8.19 -9.28 4.28
C ALA A 102 8.35 -9.56 2.78
N GLY A 103 9.40 -9.01 2.14
CA GLY A 103 9.73 -9.30 0.76
C GLY A 103 10.03 -10.79 0.51
N LEU A 104 10.75 -11.45 1.42
CA LEU A 104 11.03 -12.88 1.37
C LEU A 104 9.75 -13.72 1.53
N CYS A 105 8.85 -13.35 2.43
CA CYS A 105 7.53 -13.97 2.51
C CYS A 105 6.75 -13.78 1.20
N GLY A 106 6.80 -12.59 0.60
CA GLY A 106 6.22 -12.31 -0.72
C GLY A 106 6.82 -13.18 -1.84
N TYR A 107 8.12 -13.50 -1.76
CA TYR A 107 8.77 -14.43 -2.69
C TYR A 107 8.18 -15.83 -2.57
N PHE A 108 8.09 -16.39 -1.36
CA PHE A 108 7.55 -17.73 -1.15
C PHE A 108 6.07 -17.82 -1.54
N VAL A 109 5.26 -16.85 -1.12
CA VAL A 109 3.83 -16.81 -1.46
C VAL A 109 3.64 -16.66 -2.96
N GLY A 110 4.40 -15.77 -3.61
CA GLY A 110 4.34 -15.57 -5.06
C GLY A 110 4.77 -16.81 -5.84
N LEU A 111 5.90 -17.42 -5.45
CA LEU A 111 6.44 -18.61 -6.09
C LEU A 111 5.47 -19.80 -6.01
N LEU A 112 4.86 -20.00 -4.84
CA LEU A 112 3.90 -21.09 -4.64
C LEU A 112 2.60 -20.84 -5.41
N SER A 113 2.10 -19.60 -5.35
CA SER A 113 0.79 -19.26 -5.89
C SER A 113 0.76 -19.15 -7.40
N PHE A 114 1.75 -18.51 -8.03
CA PHE A 114 1.73 -18.24 -9.47
C PHE A 114 2.14 -19.46 -10.30
N ARG A 115 2.64 -20.53 -9.66
CA ARG A 115 2.82 -21.82 -10.31
C ARG A 115 1.48 -22.50 -10.63
N VAL A 116 0.40 -22.08 -9.97
CA VAL A 116 -0.95 -22.63 -10.12
C VAL A 116 -1.85 -21.58 -10.78
N ARG A 117 -2.58 -21.96 -11.83
CA ARG A 117 -3.40 -21.02 -12.62
C ARG A 117 -4.75 -20.73 -11.97
N GLY A 118 -5.21 -19.48 -11.99
CA GLY A 118 -6.57 -19.08 -11.60
C GLY A 118 -6.63 -18.31 -10.29
N ALA A 119 -7.70 -18.48 -9.52
CA ALA A 119 -7.95 -17.73 -8.28
C ALA A 119 -7.08 -18.16 -7.07
N TYR A 120 -6.09 -19.04 -7.29
CA TYR A 120 -5.27 -19.61 -6.21
C TYR A 120 -4.47 -18.56 -5.45
N PHE A 121 -3.99 -17.50 -6.11
CA PHE A 121 -3.27 -16.43 -5.42
C PHE A 121 -4.12 -15.76 -4.33
N VAL A 122 -5.42 -15.57 -4.59
CA VAL A 122 -6.35 -15.01 -3.61
C VAL A 122 -6.49 -15.95 -2.40
N ILE A 123 -6.72 -17.25 -2.67
CA ILE A 123 -6.93 -18.26 -1.63
C ILE A 123 -5.67 -18.42 -0.77
N VAL A 124 -4.50 -18.60 -1.41
CA VAL A 124 -3.21 -18.77 -0.72
C VAL A 124 -2.89 -17.55 0.14
N THR A 125 -3.14 -16.33 -0.35
CA THR A 125 -2.86 -15.12 0.45
C THR A 125 -3.78 -15.01 1.67
N ILE A 126 -5.08 -15.32 1.55
CA ILE A 126 -5.99 -15.37 2.72
C ILE A 126 -5.49 -16.39 3.74
N SER A 127 -5.21 -17.62 3.29
CA SER A 127 -4.71 -18.67 4.17
C SER A 127 -3.39 -18.28 4.83
N PHE A 128 -2.47 -17.64 4.09
CA PHE A 128 -1.22 -17.14 4.65
C PHE A 128 -1.46 -16.08 5.73
N ALA A 129 -2.37 -15.13 5.50
CA ALA A 129 -2.70 -14.12 6.50
C ALA A 129 -3.29 -14.73 7.77
N GLU A 130 -4.18 -15.71 7.65
CA GLU A 130 -4.76 -16.37 8.81
C GLU A 130 -3.73 -17.24 9.55
N VAL A 131 -2.86 -17.95 8.84
CA VAL A 131 -1.76 -18.71 9.47
C VAL A 131 -0.84 -17.78 10.26
N VAL A 132 -0.42 -16.66 9.67
CA VAL A 132 0.45 -15.68 10.36
C VAL A 132 -0.27 -15.08 11.57
N ARG A 133 -1.57 -14.78 11.45
CA ARG A 133 -2.39 -14.33 12.58
C ARG A 133 -2.45 -15.37 13.70
N LEU A 134 -2.67 -16.63 13.38
CA LEU A 134 -2.71 -17.72 14.35
C LEU A 134 -1.34 -17.92 15.01
N VAL A 135 -0.25 -17.80 14.26
CA VAL A 135 1.11 -17.82 14.81
C VAL A 135 1.30 -16.67 15.78
N ALA A 136 0.89 -15.45 15.40
CA ALA A 136 0.99 -14.28 16.27
C ALA A 136 0.11 -14.38 17.53
N LEU A 137 -1.04 -15.05 17.46
CA LEU A 137 -1.94 -15.29 18.59
C LEU A 137 -1.42 -16.36 19.54
N ASN A 138 -0.90 -17.48 19.02
CA ASN A 138 -0.60 -18.66 19.82
C ASN A 138 0.87 -18.78 20.25
N TRP A 139 1.80 -18.15 19.53
CA TRP A 139 3.22 -18.18 19.88
C TRP A 139 3.57 -17.14 20.95
N VAL A 140 2.93 -17.27 22.11
CA VAL A 140 2.97 -16.28 23.21
C VAL A 140 4.39 -15.95 23.65
N GLU A 141 5.29 -16.94 23.69
CA GLU A 141 6.70 -16.73 24.08
C GLU A 141 7.42 -15.70 23.21
N LEU A 142 7.12 -15.66 21.91
CA LEU A 142 7.76 -14.74 20.97
C LEU A 142 6.94 -13.46 20.81
N THR A 143 5.64 -13.58 20.52
CA THR A 143 4.80 -12.45 20.11
C THR A 143 4.01 -11.81 21.23
N GLN A 144 4.06 -12.38 22.44
CA GLN A 144 3.18 -12.05 23.58
C GLN A 144 1.69 -12.32 23.31
N GLY A 145 1.32 -12.87 22.17
CA GLY A 145 -0.06 -13.25 21.86
C GLY A 145 -1.06 -12.11 22.09
N PRO A 146 -2.20 -12.37 22.76
CA PRO A 146 -3.17 -11.34 23.12
C PRO A 146 -2.66 -10.26 24.09
N LEU A 147 -1.53 -10.46 24.76
CA LEU A 147 -0.96 -9.47 25.69
C LEU A 147 -0.29 -8.29 24.96
N ALA A 148 -0.05 -8.43 23.66
CA ALA A 148 0.60 -7.46 22.80
C ALA A 148 2.07 -7.18 23.16
N LEU A 149 2.87 -6.85 22.15
CA LEU A 149 4.20 -6.28 22.35
C LEU A 149 4.03 -4.79 22.66
N THR A 150 4.47 -4.36 23.84
CA THR A 150 4.38 -2.97 24.31
C THR A 150 5.76 -2.32 24.40
N ASN A 151 5.79 -1.00 24.67
CA ASN A 151 7.04 -0.23 24.85
C ASN A 151 7.97 -0.23 23.63
N ILE A 152 7.42 -0.40 22.44
CA ILE A 152 8.21 -0.37 21.21
C ILE A 152 8.89 1.01 21.10
N PRO A 153 10.23 1.06 20.92
CA PRO A 153 10.96 2.32 20.84
C PRO A 153 10.54 3.10 19.59
N SER A 154 10.49 4.43 19.68
CA SER A 154 10.29 5.27 18.50
C SER A 154 11.47 5.17 17.55
N ILE A 155 11.25 5.31 16.24
CA ILE A 155 12.35 5.32 15.26
C ILE A 155 13.34 6.44 15.60
N ALA A 156 14.61 6.07 15.69
CA ALA A 156 15.73 6.98 15.90
C ALA A 156 16.63 6.95 14.66
N LEU A 157 16.90 8.12 14.06
CA LEU A 157 17.79 8.27 12.91
C LEU A 157 19.20 8.62 13.36
N PRO A 158 20.21 7.75 13.19
CA PRO A 158 21.60 8.10 13.41
C PRO A 158 22.00 9.07 12.31
N LEU A 159 22.26 10.32 12.67
CA LEU A 159 22.77 11.33 11.75
C LEU A 159 24.30 11.35 11.91
N PRO A 160 25.07 11.00 10.85
CA PRO A 160 26.53 11.05 10.91
C PRO A 160 26.98 12.47 11.30
N GLY A 161 27.61 12.61 12.46
CA GLY A 161 28.11 13.89 12.99
C GLY A 161 27.13 14.73 13.84
N PHE A 162 25.84 14.38 13.92
CA PHE A 162 24.83 15.16 14.67
C PHE A 162 24.13 14.37 15.80
N GLY A 163 24.54 13.12 16.06
CA GLY A 163 23.94 12.24 17.07
C GLY A 163 22.70 11.50 16.57
N GLU A 164 21.92 10.93 17.50
CA GLU A 164 20.68 10.20 17.18
C GLU A 164 19.46 11.12 17.27
N LEU A 165 18.79 11.34 16.14
CA LEU A 165 17.50 12.05 16.11
C LEU A 165 16.37 11.08 16.47
N THR A 166 16.01 11.01 17.75
CA THR A 166 14.83 10.24 18.19
C THR A 166 13.55 10.98 17.81
N LEU A 167 12.67 10.34 17.03
CA LEU A 167 11.42 10.94 16.53
C LEU A 167 10.31 10.83 17.59
N ARG A 168 10.39 11.68 18.61
CA ARG A 168 9.45 11.65 19.75
C ARG A 168 8.14 12.41 19.49
N THR A 169 8.18 13.43 18.64
CA THR A 169 7.02 14.29 18.37
C THR A 169 6.15 13.73 17.25
N LYS A 170 4.84 13.99 17.30
CA LYS A 170 3.94 13.58 16.21
C LYS A 170 4.33 14.26 14.88
N MET A 171 4.77 15.52 14.92
CA MET A 171 5.26 16.24 13.74
C MET A 171 6.46 15.53 13.08
N GLN A 172 7.43 15.06 13.86
CA GLN A 172 8.56 14.28 13.36
C GLN A 172 8.11 12.96 12.70
N ASN A 173 7.16 12.25 13.33
CA ASN A 173 6.59 11.03 12.77
C ASN A 173 5.80 11.27 11.47
N TYR A 174 5.09 12.40 11.38
CA TYR A 174 4.43 12.82 10.14
C TYR A 174 5.42 12.99 8.99
N TYR A 175 6.53 13.70 9.22
CA TYR A 175 7.55 13.87 8.19
C TYR A 175 8.23 12.55 7.82
N LEU A 176 8.47 11.65 8.78
CA LEU A 176 8.99 10.31 8.48
C LEU A 176 8.04 9.55 7.55
N VAL A 177 6.76 9.46 7.90
CA VAL A 177 5.75 8.77 7.08
C VAL A 177 5.64 9.42 5.70
N LEU A 178 5.67 10.75 5.62
CA LEU A 178 5.66 11.47 4.35
C LEU A 178 6.87 11.12 3.46
N VAL A 179 8.07 11.05 4.05
CA VAL A 179 9.30 10.68 3.33
C VAL A 179 9.23 9.24 2.85
N VAL A 180 8.78 8.29 3.68
CA VAL A 180 8.66 6.88 3.28
C VAL A 180 7.56 6.72 2.22
N ALA A 181 6.41 7.40 2.37
CA ALA A 181 5.35 7.40 1.38
C ALA A 181 5.78 7.98 0.03
N LEU A 182 6.52 9.09 0.05
CA LEU A 182 7.08 9.67 -1.17
C LEU A 182 8.10 8.74 -1.82
N THR A 183 8.95 8.10 -1.01
CA THR A 183 9.94 7.12 -1.49
C THR A 183 9.24 5.93 -2.14
N ALA A 184 8.24 5.34 -1.47
CA ALA A 184 7.43 4.26 -2.02
C ALA A 184 6.73 4.68 -3.32
N TYR A 185 6.11 5.86 -3.35
CA TYR A 185 5.45 6.40 -4.54
C TYR A 185 6.43 6.55 -5.72
N LEU A 186 7.62 7.11 -5.48
CA LEU A 186 8.65 7.30 -6.50
C LEU A 186 9.20 5.96 -7.01
N LEU A 187 9.47 5.01 -6.10
CA LEU A 187 9.92 3.67 -6.44
C LEU A 187 8.89 2.95 -7.31
N ILE A 188 7.61 2.93 -6.89
CA ILE A 188 6.52 2.32 -7.66
C ILE A 188 6.38 3.02 -9.02
N THR A 189 6.47 4.35 -9.05
CA THR A 189 6.40 5.12 -10.31
C THR A 189 7.52 4.71 -11.27
N ARG A 190 8.77 4.61 -10.79
CA ARG A 190 9.90 4.17 -11.61
C ARG A 190 9.73 2.73 -12.08
N LEU A 191 9.29 1.84 -11.19
CA LEU A 191 9.07 0.43 -11.49
C LEU A 191 8.01 0.24 -12.57
N VAL A 192 6.86 0.91 -12.44
CA VAL A 192 5.73 0.80 -13.38
C VAL A 192 6.05 1.33 -14.78
N HIS A 193 6.96 2.29 -14.90
CA HIS A 193 7.39 2.83 -16.21
C HIS A 193 8.60 2.07 -16.80
N SER A 194 9.23 1.18 -16.04
CA SER A 194 10.35 0.36 -16.50
C SER A 194 9.91 -0.77 -17.45
N HIS A 195 10.89 -1.51 -17.99
CA HIS A 195 10.61 -2.72 -18.79
C HIS A 195 9.81 -3.77 -17.99
N PHE A 196 10.11 -3.91 -16.69
CA PHE A 196 9.38 -4.79 -15.79
C PHE A 196 7.92 -4.35 -15.64
N GLY A 197 7.67 -3.04 -15.52
CA GLY A 197 6.33 -2.46 -15.50
C GLY A 197 5.50 -2.75 -16.74
N ARG A 198 6.13 -2.71 -17.93
CA ARG A 198 5.48 -3.08 -19.19
C ARG A 198 5.16 -4.57 -19.26
N ALA A 199 6.06 -5.43 -18.76
CA ALA A 199 5.81 -6.87 -18.69
C ALA A 199 4.63 -7.21 -17.78
N MET A 200 4.56 -6.61 -16.58
CA MET A 200 3.40 -6.75 -15.67
C MET A 200 2.10 -6.36 -16.34
N ARG A 201 2.09 -5.22 -17.03
CA ARG A 201 0.89 -4.71 -17.71
C ARG A 201 0.47 -5.60 -18.88
N GLY A 202 1.44 -6.12 -19.65
CA GLY A 202 1.18 -7.08 -20.72
C GLY A 202 0.56 -8.38 -20.22
N LEU A 203 1.06 -8.92 -19.10
CA LEU A 203 0.47 -10.09 -18.44
C LEU A 203 -0.97 -9.85 -18.00
N MET A 204 -1.25 -8.65 -17.46
CA MET A 204 -2.60 -8.26 -17.05
C MET A 204 -3.57 -8.12 -18.23
N GLU A 205 -3.11 -7.66 -19.39
CA GLU A 205 -3.94 -7.46 -20.59
C GLU A 205 -4.21 -8.77 -21.33
N ASN A 206 -3.16 -9.55 -21.61
CA ASN A 206 -3.28 -10.86 -22.25
C ASN A 206 -2.06 -11.72 -21.92
N GLU A 207 -2.21 -12.61 -20.93
CA GLU A 207 -1.16 -13.52 -20.49
C GLU A 207 -0.62 -14.40 -21.64
N THR A 208 -1.49 -14.97 -22.47
CA THR A 208 -1.10 -15.87 -23.57
C THR A 208 -0.23 -15.15 -24.62
N LEU A 209 -0.58 -13.90 -24.95
CA LEU A 209 0.21 -13.08 -25.86
C LEU A 209 1.56 -12.68 -25.23
N ALA A 210 1.55 -12.30 -23.95
CA ALA A 210 2.76 -11.93 -23.22
C ALA A 210 3.76 -13.10 -23.15
N VAL A 211 3.28 -14.32 -22.93
CA VAL A 211 4.11 -15.54 -22.96
C VAL A 211 4.70 -15.80 -24.35
N SER A 212 3.93 -15.53 -25.41
CA SER A 212 4.37 -15.74 -26.80
C SER A 212 5.55 -14.84 -27.20
N VAL A 213 5.70 -13.67 -26.54
CA VAL A 213 6.85 -12.76 -26.71
C VAL A 213 7.97 -12.97 -25.68
N GLY A 214 7.91 -14.08 -24.92
CA GLY A 214 8.98 -14.51 -24.01
C GLY A 214 8.90 -13.97 -22.58
N ILE A 215 7.76 -13.42 -22.14
CA ILE A 215 7.59 -12.96 -20.75
C ILE A 215 7.32 -14.17 -19.85
N ASP A 216 8.19 -14.38 -18.86
CA ASP A 216 7.98 -15.37 -17.80
C ASP A 216 6.94 -14.85 -16.79
N VAL A 217 5.77 -15.50 -16.76
CA VAL A 217 4.64 -15.15 -15.88
C VAL A 217 5.05 -15.27 -14.41
N THR A 218 5.52 -16.43 -14.00
CA THR A 218 5.82 -16.77 -12.61
C THR A 218 6.90 -15.86 -12.06
N LYS A 219 8.00 -15.66 -12.80
CA LYS A 219 9.10 -14.79 -12.39
C LYS A 219 8.63 -13.34 -12.26
N THR A 220 7.86 -12.84 -13.23
CA THR A 220 7.41 -11.44 -13.23
C THR A 220 6.44 -11.16 -12.09
N LEU A 221 5.44 -12.03 -11.89
CA LEU A 221 4.46 -11.87 -10.81
C LEU A 221 5.08 -12.10 -9.42
N THR A 222 6.01 -13.04 -9.29
CA THR A 222 6.72 -13.27 -8.01
C THR A 222 7.55 -12.06 -7.62
N LEU A 223 8.30 -11.47 -8.57
CA LEU A 223 9.05 -10.23 -8.29
C LEU A 223 8.12 -9.07 -7.91
N ALA A 224 6.95 -8.96 -8.54
CA ALA A 224 5.95 -7.97 -8.16
C ALA A 224 5.45 -8.20 -6.73
N ALA A 225 5.23 -9.46 -6.33
CA ALA A 225 4.83 -9.83 -4.98
C ALA A 225 5.92 -9.53 -3.95
N VAL A 226 7.20 -9.79 -4.25
CA VAL A 226 8.33 -9.43 -3.39
C VAL A 226 8.35 -7.93 -3.11
N ILE A 227 8.31 -7.10 -4.15
CA ILE A 227 8.40 -5.65 -4.02
C ILE A 227 7.17 -5.11 -3.29
N SER A 228 5.99 -5.63 -3.60
CA SER A 228 4.74 -5.27 -2.94
C SER A 228 4.77 -5.63 -1.45
N ALA A 229 5.15 -6.85 -1.09
CA ALA A 229 5.27 -7.30 0.29
C ALA A 229 6.33 -6.52 1.07
N ALA A 230 7.47 -6.20 0.44
CA ALA A 230 8.53 -5.39 1.04
C ALA A 230 8.03 -3.98 1.42
N ILE A 231 7.27 -3.32 0.54
CA ILE A 231 6.68 -1.99 0.82
C ILE A 231 5.59 -2.10 1.89
N ALA A 232 4.78 -3.18 1.89
CA ALA A 232 3.82 -3.43 2.95
C ALA A 232 4.51 -3.63 4.31
N GLY A 233 5.61 -4.36 4.35
CA GLY A 233 6.44 -4.55 5.55
C GLY A 233 7.02 -3.24 6.07
N ALA A 234 7.45 -2.34 5.18
CA ALA A 234 7.85 -0.98 5.58
C ALA A 234 6.70 -0.22 6.27
N ALA A 235 5.49 -0.29 5.72
CA ALA A 235 4.32 0.35 6.32
C ALA A 235 3.99 -0.25 7.69
N GLY A 236 4.05 -1.57 7.83
CA GLY A 236 3.87 -2.24 9.11
C GLY A 236 4.90 -1.86 10.16
N SER A 237 6.16 -1.76 9.76
CA SER A 237 7.21 -1.30 10.68
C SER A 237 6.93 0.13 11.18
N LEU A 238 6.55 1.05 10.29
CA LEU A 238 6.13 2.40 10.69
C LEU A 238 4.94 2.37 11.66
N TYR A 239 3.97 1.49 11.42
CA TYR A 239 2.82 1.32 12.31
C TYR A 239 3.25 0.92 13.72
N ALA A 240 4.06 -0.13 13.85
CA ALA A 240 4.53 -0.63 15.15
C ALA A 240 5.30 0.43 15.94
N HIS A 241 6.21 1.17 15.29
CA HIS A 241 7.01 2.19 15.96
C HIS A 241 6.25 3.50 16.24
N TYR A 242 5.16 3.77 15.53
CA TYR A 242 4.31 4.94 15.76
C TYR A 242 3.26 4.71 16.84
N ILE A 243 2.54 3.58 16.76
CA ILE A 243 1.50 3.20 17.74
C ILE A 243 2.14 2.70 19.04
N ARG A 244 3.37 2.16 18.96
CA ARG A 244 4.21 1.69 20.08
C ARG A 244 3.67 0.48 20.85
N ILE A 245 2.61 -0.11 20.33
CA ILE A 245 2.04 -1.37 20.74
C ILE A 245 1.63 -2.12 19.48
N ILE A 246 1.81 -3.44 19.48
CA ILE A 246 1.27 -4.30 18.43
C ILE A 246 0.69 -5.57 19.02
N ASP A 247 -0.53 -5.87 18.62
CA ASP A 247 -1.28 -7.06 18.98
C ASP A 247 -1.75 -7.80 17.70
N PRO A 248 -2.22 -9.04 17.81
CA PRO A 248 -2.59 -9.84 16.63
C PRO A 248 -3.83 -9.34 15.86
N GLU A 249 -4.60 -8.38 16.38
CA GLU A 249 -5.72 -7.75 15.66
C GLU A 249 -5.25 -6.97 14.43
N VAL A 250 -3.98 -6.57 14.37
CA VAL A 250 -3.39 -5.96 13.17
C VAL A 250 -3.62 -6.82 11.91
N PHE A 251 -3.66 -8.15 12.06
CA PHE A 251 -3.89 -9.09 10.97
C PHE A 251 -5.37 -9.28 10.60
N ALA A 252 -6.29 -8.54 11.23
CA ALA A 252 -7.71 -8.66 10.95
C ALA A 252 -8.01 -8.46 9.46
N PHE A 253 -8.86 -9.33 8.93
CA PHE A 253 -9.22 -9.34 7.51
C PHE A 253 -9.76 -7.99 7.02
N ILE A 254 -10.48 -7.28 7.91
CA ILE A 254 -11.01 -5.94 7.63
C ILE A 254 -9.93 -4.96 7.18
N ASN A 255 -8.69 -5.05 7.71
CA ASN A 255 -7.61 -4.14 7.34
C ASN A 255 -7.17 -4.36 5.87
N THR A 256 -7.10 -5.61 5.40
CA THR A 256 -6.87 -5.86 3.96
C THR A 256 -8.04 -5.35 3.12
N VAL A 257 -9.27 -5.56 3.56
CA VAL A 257 -10.47 -5.06 2.86
C VAL A 257 -10.44 -3.53 2.75
N THR A 258 -10.07 -2.82 3.82
CA THR A 258 -9.88 -1.37 3.79
C THR A 258 -8.82 -0.98 2.76
N MET A 259 -7.67 -1.65 2.72
CA MET A 259 -6.65 -1.38 1.68
C MET A 259 -7.19 -1.63 0.27
N VAL A 260 -7.93 -2.72 0.04
CA VAL A 260 -8.59 -3.00 -1.25
C VAL A 260 -9.56 -1.88 -1.63
N ILE A 261 -10.35 -1.40 -0.67
CA ILE A 261 -11.30 -0.30 -0.86
C ILE A 261 -10.55 0.98 -1.25
N MET A 262 -9.45 1.33 -0.59
CA MET A 262 -8.61 2.47 -0.96
C MET A 262 -8.11 2.37 -2.41
N VAL A 263 -7.67 1.19 -2.83
CA VAL A 263 -7.17 0.97 -4.20
C VAL A 263 -8.29 1.08 -5.23
N ILE A 264 -9.40 0.37 -5.02
CA ILE A 264 -10.51 0.29 -5.98
C ILE A 264 -11.20 1.66 -6.11
N SER A 265 -11.53 2.30 -4.99
CA SER A 265 -12.22 3.60 -4.98
C SER A 265 -11.37 4.71 -5.59
N GLY A 266 -10.07 4.76 -5.26
CA GLY A 266 -9.13 5.69 -5.84
C GLY A 266 -8.88 5.46 -7.33
N GLY A 267 -8.99 4.20 -7.76
CA GLY A 267 -8.82 3.74 -9.13
C GLY A 267 -7.63 2.80 -9.26
N LYS A 268 -7.92 1.50 -9.39
CA LYS A 268 -6.89 0.45 -9.57
C LYS A 268 -6.01 0.76 -10.79
N GLY A 269 -4.70 0.55 -10.66
CA GLY A 269 -3.72 0.82 -11.72
C GLY A 269 -3.37 2.30 -11.90
N SER A 270 -3.92 3.19 -11.07
CA SER A 270 -3.47 4.57 -10.95
C SER A 270 -2.47 4.72 -9.82
N LEU A 271 -1.32 5.38 -10.07
CA LEU A 271 -0.32 5.65 -9.04
C LEU A 271 -0.87 6.50 -7.89
N ALA A 272 -1.73 7.48 -8.19
CA ALA A 272 -2.34 8.34 -7.18
C ALA A 272 -3.65 7.78 -6.61
N GLY A 273 -4.17 6.67 -7.14
CA GLY A 273 -5.43 6.06 -6.70
C GLY A 273 -5.42 5.77 -5.19
N PRO A 274 -4.48 4.95 -4.69
CA PRO A 274 -4.41 4.61 -3.27
C PRO A 274 -4.25 5.80 -2.33
N VAL A 275 -3.60 6.88 -2.77
CA VAL A 275 -3.47 8.13 -2.00
C VAL A 275 -4.84 8.78 -1.81
N VAL A 276 -5.59 8.96 -2.90
CA VAL A 276 -6.91 9.59 -2.85
C VAL A 276 -7.91 8.71 -2.13
N GLY A 277 -7.91 7.40 -2.40
CA GLY A 277 -8.77 6.45 -1.70
C GLY A 277 -8.47 6.40 -0.21
N GLY A 278 -7.20 6.33 0.19
CA GLY A 278 -6.81 6.35 1.61
C GLY A 278 -7.19 7.64 2.31
N LEU A 279 -6.92 8.80 1.70
CA LEU A 279 -7.35 10.09 2.28
C LEU A 279 -8.86 10.18 2.49
N ILE A 280 -9.66 9.55 1.63
CA ILE A 280 -11.12 9.54 1.80
C ILE A 280 -11.51 8.53 2.89
N PHE A 281 -11.12 7.27 2.75
CA PHE A 281 -11.67 6.20 3.58
C PHE A 281 -11.06 6.12 4.98
N GLU A 282 -9.82 6.59 5.20
CA GLU A 282 -9.26 6.70 6.56
C GLU A 282 -9.76 7.94 7.30
N LEU A 283 -9.93 9.08 6.60
CA LEU A 283 -10.39 10.31 7.24
C LEU A 283 -11.92 10.39 7.36
N LEU A 284 -12.66 9.58 6.60
CA LEU A 284 -14.13 9.57 6.66
C LEU A 284 -14.65 9.19 8.06
N PRO A 285 -14.24 8.07 8.68
CA PRO A 285 -14.63 7.76 10.06
C PRO A 285 -14.21 8.85 11.05
N VAL A 286 -13.03 9.44 10.85
CA VAL A 286 -12.49 10.52 11.69
C VAL A 286 -13.39 11.76 11.63
N ALA A 287 -13.86 12.13 10.44
CA ALA A 287 -14.75 13.26 10.22
C ALA A 287 -16.19 12.99 10.70
N LEU A 288 -16.66 11.75 10.65
CA LEU A 288 -18.00 11.35 11.10
C LEU A 288 -18.08 11.12 12.61
N ARG A 289 -16.95 10.84 13.27
CA ARG A 289 -16.88 10.57 14.71
C ARG A 289 -17.61 11.58 15.61
N PRO A 290 -17.54 12.91 15.40
CA PRO A 290 -18.25 13.85 16.26
C PRO A 290 -19.78 13.88 16.05
N VAL A 291 -20.31 13.28 14.97
CA VAL A 291 -21.72 13.44 14.57
C VAL A 291 -22.49 12.10 14.61
N MET A 292 -21.80 10.97 14.46
CA MET A 292 -22.44 9.66 14.29
C MET A 292 -21.91 8.62 15.27
N ALA A 293 -22.79 7.72 15.71
CA ALA A 293 -22.42 6.53 16.49
C ALA A 293 -21.50 5.60 15.66
N PRO A 294 -20.66 4.77 16.29
CA PRO A 294 -19.70 3.91 15.59
C PRO A 294 -20.33 3.02 14.51
N GLU A 295 -21.51 2.46 14.76
CA GLU A 295 -22.22 1.59 13.82
C GLU A 295 -22.70 2.37 12.60
N ALA A 296 -23.19 3.58 12.81
CA ALA A 296 -23.63 4.48 11.73
C ALA A 296 -22.47 4.94 10.85
N GLN A 297 -21.25 5.07 11.41
CA GLN A 297 -20.05 5.39 10.62
C GLN A 297 -19.73 4.29 9.61
N TRP A 298 -19.86 3.01 10.00
CA TRP A 298 -19.64 1.89 9.08
C TRP A 298 -20.70 1.81 7.97
N ILE A 299 -21.96 2.13 8.29
CA ILE A 299 -23.03 2.24 7.29
C ILE A 299 -22.71 3.36 6.29
N ALA A 300 -22.31 4.54 6.78
CA ALA A 300 -21.91 5.66 5.93
C ALA A 300 -20.69 5.31 5.07
N TYR A 301 -19.69 4.62 5.64
CA TYR A 301 -18.51 4.13 4.95
C TYR A 301 -18.89 3.23 3.76
N GLY A 302 -19.77 2.24 3.99
CA GLY A 302 -20.30 1.36 2.93
C GLY A 302 -21.12 2.12 1.88
N GLY A 303 -21.96 3.08 2.31
CA GLY A 303 -22.75 3.92 1.41
C GLY A 303 -21.89 4.77 0.48
N VAL A 304 -20.84 5.41 1.00
CA VAL A 304 -19.87 6.17 0.21
C VAL A 304 -19.13 5.27 -0.79
N LEU A 305 -18.75 4.06 -0.38
CA LEU A 305 -18.15 3.07 -1.27
C LEU A 305 -19.07 2.69 -2.43
N ILE A 306 -20.33 2.36 -2.14
CA ILE A 306 -21.33 2.00 -3.17
C ILE A 306 -21.54 3.19 -4.12
N ALA A 307 -21.65 4.40 -3.60
CA ALA A 307 -21.80 5.61 -4.41
C ALA A 307 -20.61 5.81 -5.35
N ILE A 308 -19.37 5.64 -4.86
CA ILE A 308 -18.17 5.74 -5.70
C ILE A 308 -18.15 4.65 -6.77
N LEU A 309 -18.44 3.40 -6.42
CA LEU A 309 -18.45 2.29 -7.39
C LEU A 309 -19.50 2.48 -8.49
N PHE A 310 -20.67 3.02 -8.13
CA PHE A 310 -21.76 3.27 -9.08
C PHE A 310 -21.50 4.49 -9.98
N VAL A 311 -21.06 5.61 -9.40
CA VAL A 311 -20.88 6.88 -10.12
C VAL A 311 -19.53 6.96 -10.84
N LEU A 312 -18.50 6.30 -10.30
CA LEU A 312 -17.10 6.36 -10.75
C LEU A 312 -16.53 4.94 -10.93
N PRO A 313 -17.00 4.14 -11.90
CA PRO A 313 -16.63 2.72 -12.04
C PRO A 313 -15.15 2.48 -12.37
N ARG A 314 -14.44 3.51 -12.85
CA ARG A 314 -12.98 3.48 -13.07
C ARG A 314 -12.19 3.91 -11.82
N GLY A 315 -12.85 4.41 -10.79
CA GLY A 315 -12.28 5.08 -9.62
C GLY A 315 -12.16 6.60 -9.79
N ILE A 316 -11.87 7.29 -8.69
CA ILE A 316 -11.89 8.76 -8.60
C ILE A 316 -10.83 9.39 -9.51
N VAL A 317 -9.58 8.94 -9.40
CA VAL A 317 -8.44 9.57 -10.10
C VAL A 317 -8.58 9.51 -11.63
N PRO A 318 -8.82 8.34 -12.27
CA PRO A 318 -8.94 8.29 -13.72
C PRO A 318 -10.18 9.03 -14.23
N SER A 319 -11.28 9.06 -13.46
CA SER A 319 -12.50 9.77 -13.84
C SER A 319 -12.31 11.29 -13.85
N LEU A 320 -11.60 11.83 -12.86
CA LEU A 320 -11.20 13.24 -12.84
C LEU A 320 -10.26 13.56 -14.00
N ALA A 321 -9.25 12.72 -14.25
CA ALA A 321 -8.31 12.92 -15.36
C ALA A 321 -9.00 12.94 -16.74
N GLN A 322 -10.05 12.13 -16.95
CA GLN A 322 -10.83 12.09 -18.19
C GLN A 322 -11.67 13.36 -18.37
N ARG A 323 -12.30 13.87 -17.31
CA ARG A 323 -13.04 15.16 -17.34
C ARG A 323 -12.12 16.33 -17.68
N PHE A 324 -10.92 16.39 -17.09
CA PHE A 324 -9.94 17.44 -17.39
C PHE A 324 -9.41 17.36 -18.84
N ARG A 325 -9.20 16.16 -19.41
CA ARG A 325 -8.84 16.02 -20.84
C ARG A 325 -9.97 16.47 -21.76
N ARG A 326 -11.22 16.05 -21.52
CA ARG A 326 -12.37 16.44 -22.36
C ARG A 326 -12.58 17.96 -22.40
N ARG A 327 -12.38 18.67 -21.28
CA ARG A 327 -12.45 20.14 -21.24
C ARG A 327 -11.33 20.83 -22.04
N ARG A 328 -10.14 20.22 -22.13
CA ARG A 328 -9.00 20.77 -22.87
C ARG A 328 -9.06 20.48 -24.37
N SER A 329 -9.78 19.43 -24.78
CA SER A 329 -10.04 19.07 -26.18
C SER A 329 -11.18 19.87 -26.83
N GLY A 330 -11.95 20.66 -26.07
CA GLY A 330 -13.08 21.44 -26.57
C GLY A 330 -12.70 22.71 -27.36
N THR A 331 -11.42 23.01 -27.56
CA THR A 331 -10.95 24.24 -28.25
C THR A 331 -10.29 23.96 -29.61
N THR A 332 -10.37 22.74 -30.15
CA THR A 332 -9.80 22.44 -31.48
C THR A 332 -10.64 21.40 -32.21
N ALA A 333 -11.94 21.66 -32.35
CA ALA A 333 -12.71 21.02 -33.42
C ALA A 333 -12.33 21.72 -34.73
N LEU A 334 -11.29 21.21 -35.41
CA LEU A 334 -11.08 21.52 -36.81
C LEU A 334 -12.33 21.06 -37.57
N ALA A 335 -12.92 21.99 -38.33
CA ALA A 335 -14.09 21.77 -39.15
C ALA A 335 -13.90 20.50 -40.01
N PRO A 336 -14.96 19.70 -40.21
CA PRO A 336 -14.87 18.56 -41.12
C PRO A 336 -14.52 19.10 -42.52
N VAL A 337 -13.37 18.67 -43.03
CA VAL A 337 -13.04 18.83 -44.45
C VAL A 337 -14.12 18.07 -45.21
N ALA A 338 -15.01 18.83 -45.85
CA ALA A 338 -15.99 18.29 -46.78
C ALA A 338 -15.22 17.64 -47.92
N LEU A 339 -15.16 16.30 -47.91
CA LEU A 339 -14.74 15.54 -49.08
C LEU A 339 -15.80 15.80 -50.15
N THR A 340 -15.44 16.64 -51.11
CA THR A 340 -16.24 16.90 -52.29
C THR A 340 -16.24 15.61 -53.11
N GLU A 341 -17.35 14.88 -53.08
CA GLU A 341 -17.66 13.85 -54.08
C GLU A 341 -17.78 14.53 -55.44
N THR A 342 -16.69 14.58 -56.19
CA THR A 342 -16.74 14.79 -57.64
C THR A 342 -16.53 13.46 -58.33
N ALA A 343 -17.67 12.85 -58.65
CA ALA A 343 -17.96 12.07 -59.86
C ALA A 343 -16.76 11.60 -60.70
N VAL A 344 -16.57 10.29 -60.74
CA VAL A 344 -16.14 9.60 -61.97
C VAL A 344 -17.13 8.46 -62.22
N LYS A 345 -18.22 8.84 -62.90
CA LYS A 345 -19.04 7.96 -63.72
C LYS A 345 -18.46 8.01 -65.13
N GLU A 346 -18.48 6.87 -65.82
CA GLU A 346 -18.15 6.66 -67.25
C GLU A 346 -16.67 6.58 -67.63
N ARG A 347 -16.20 5.39 -67.99
CA ARG A 347 -16.23 4.90 -69.38
C ARG A 347 -15.79 3.42 -69.47
N ALA A 348 -16.58 2.69 -70.25
CA ALA A 348 -16.31 1.49 -71.06
C ALA A 348 -15.57 0.30 -70.42
#